data_AF-A0A831XWT0-F1
#
_entry.id   AF-A0A831XWT0-F1
#
_cell.length_a   1.000
_cell.length_b   1.000
_cell.length_c   1.000
_cell.angle_alpha   90.00
_cell.angle_beta   90.00
_cell.angle_gamma   90.00
#
_symmetry.space_group_name_H-M   'P 1'
#
loop_
_entity.id
_entity.type
_entity.pdbx_description
1 polymer ?
#
loop_
_entity_poly.entity_id
_entity_poly.type
_entity_poly.pdbx_seq_one_letter_code
_entity_poly.pdbx_strand_id
1 'polypeptide(L)' 'MRSPNDLWEVIGSLAEDETTHVVTRLFAMYEERLTKDPGDEHALLFFRNLDTAVSQSTICNLNRR' A
#
# COMPACT_ATOMS: atom_id res chain seq x y z
N MET A 1 -16.95 -9.61 -2.61
CA MET A 1 -15.74 -8.93 -2.12
C MET A 1 -15.13 -9.81 -1.04
N ARG A 2 -13.81 -10.06 -1.05
CA ARG A 2 -13.13 -10.75 0.06
C ARG A 2 -13.20 -9.86 1.31
N SER A 3 -13.29 -10.46 2.50
CA SER A 3 -13.17 -9.68 3.74
C SER A 3 -11.72 -9.19 3.93
N PRO A 4 -11.48 -8.17 4.76
CA PRO A 4 -10.12 -7.75 5.10
C PRO A 4 -9.25 -8.90 5.65
N ASN A 5 -9.84 -9.80 6.44
CA ASN A 5 -9.12 -10.98 6.96
C ASN A 5 -8.73 -11.94 5.84
N ASP A 6 -9.65 -12.25 4.92
CA ASP A 6 -9.33 -13.14 3.79
C ASP A 6 -8.25 -12.53 2.88
N LEU A 7 -8.21 -11.21 2.74
CA LEU A 7 -7.16 -10.52 1.99
C LEU A 7 -5.80 -10.66 2.68
N TRP A 8 -5.76 -10.55 4.00
CA TRP A 8 -4.53 -10.77 4.77
C TRP A 8 -4.03 -12.20 4.68
N GLU A 9 -4.91 -13.20 4.78
CA GLU A 9 -4.55 -14.60 4.60
C GLU A 9 -3.96 -14.86 3.20
N VAL A 10 -4.59 -14.28 2.16
CA VAL A 10 -4.08 -14.39 0.79
C VAL A 10 -2.71 -13.74 0.66
N ILE A 11 -2.53 -12.50 1.13
CA ILE A 11 -1.24 -11.80 1.06
C ILE A 11 -0.15 -12.56 1.84
N GLY A 12 -0.48 -13.10 3.02
CA GLY A 12 0.45 -13.88 3.83
C GLY A 12 0.84 -15.23 3.21
N SER A 13 0.05 -15.74 2.26
CA SER A 13 0.36 -16.97 1.51
C SER A 13 1.21 -16.75 0.26
N LEU A 14 1.42 -15.50 -0.15
CA LEU A 14 2.23 -15.15 -1.32
C LEU A 14 3.73 -15.26 -0.99
N ALA A 15 4.52 -15.57 -2.02
CA ALA A 15 5.96 -15.40 -1.92
C ALA A 15 6.34 -13.90 -1.77
N GLU A 16 7.55 -13.61 -1.29
CA GLU A 16 8.00 -12.23 -1.03
C GLU A 16 8.05 -11.37 -2.32
N ASP A 17 8.44 -11.97 -3.45
CA ASP A 17 8.46 -11.35 -4.76
C ASP A 17 7.04 -11.08 -5.29
N GLU A 18 6.12 -12.02 -5.09
CA GLU A 18 4.70 -11.86 -5.42
C GLU A 18 4.04 -10.76 -4.57
N THR A 19 4.39 -10.69 -3.29
CA THR A 19 3.92 -9.64 -2.38
C THR A 19 4.37 -8.26 -2.88
N THR A 20 5.63 -8.14 -3.28
CA THR A 20 6.16 -6.91 -3.88
C THR A 20 5.41 -6.55 -5.15
N HIS A 21 5.14 -7.53 -6.03
CA HIS A 21 4.39 -7.30 -7.26
C HIS A 21 2.95 -6.82 -7.01
N VAL A 22 2.26 -7.38 -6.02
CA VAL A 22 0.91 -6.95 -5.62
C VAL A 22 0.92 -5.50 -5.14
N VAL A 23 1.90 -5.12 -4.31
CA VAL A 23 2.02 -3.73 -3.83
C VAL A 23 2.32 -2.77 -5.00
N THR A 24 3.22 -3.12 -5.91
CA THR A 24 3.51 -2.32 -7.11
C THR A 24 2.26 -2.12 -7.96
N ARG A 25 1.48 -3.19 -8.17
CA ARG A 25 0.24 -3.11 -8.95
C ARG A 25 -0.81 -2.22 -8.27
N LEU A 26 -0.96 -2.33 -6.95
CA LEU A 26 -1.88 -1.49 -6.19
C LEU A 26 -1.48 -0.01 -6.29
N PHE A 27 -0.19 0.28 -6.17
CA PHE A 27 0.36 1.63 -6.32
C PHE A 27 0.02 2.23 -7.70
N ALA A 28 0.33 1.49 -8.78
CA ALA A 28 0.06 1.93 -10.16
C ALA A 28 -1.44 2.17 -10.42
N MET A 29 -2.33 1.37 -9.83
CA MET A 29 -3.79 1.57 -9.95
C MET A 29 -4.24 2.92 -9.36
N TYR A 30 -3.67 3.34 -8.23
CA TYR A 30 -4.01 4.63 -7.64
C TYR A 30 -3.29 5.81 -8.34
N GLU A 31 -2.10 5.61 -8.90
CA GLU A 31 -1.46 6.62 -9.75
C GLU A 31 -2.27 6.90 -11.02
N GLU A 32 -2.81 5.85 -11.65
CA GLU A 32 -3.66 6.00 -12.83
C GLU A 32 -4.92 6.82 -12.50
N ARG A 33 -5.49 6.62 -11.31
CA ARG A 33 -6.63 7.42 -10.83
C ARG A 33 -6.25 8.89 -10.71
N LEU A 34 -5.11 9.22 -10.10
CA LEU A 34 -4.64 10.62 -10.02
C LEU A 34 -4.29 11.22 -11.38
N THR A 35 -3.83 10.40 -12.31
CA THR A 35 -3.54 10.85 -13.68
C THR A 35 -4.83 11.28 -14.39
N LYS A 36 -5.93 10.57 -14.15
CA LYS A 36 -7.24 10.87 -14.74
C LYS A 36 -7.98 11.98 -13.99
N ASP A 37 -7.89 11.99 -12.66
CA ASP A 37 -8.47 12.99 -11.78
C ASP A 37 -7.48 13.32 -10.65
N PRO A 38 -6.72 14.41 -10.77
CA PRO A 38 -5.79 14.85 -9.73
C PRO A 38 -6.46 15.17 -8.39
N GLY A 39 -7.79 15.36 -8.37
CA GLY A 39 -8.58 15.60 -7.18
C GLY A 39 -9.19 14.35 -6.55
N ASP A 40 -8.88 13.14 -7.05
CA ASP A 40 -9.44 11.89 -6.51
C ASP A 40 -9.07 11.72 -5.03
N GLU A 41 -10.04 12.00 -4.16
CA GLU A 41 -9.86 12.00 -2.70
C GLU A 41 -9.42 10.63 -2.17
N HIS A 42 -9.87 9.54 -2.79
CA HIS A 42 -9.52 8.18 -2.37
C HIS A 42 -8.07 7.84 -2.74
N ALA A 43 -7.61 8.27 -3.91
CA ALA A 43 -6.22 8.08 -4.31
C ALA A 43 -5.28 8.95 -3.46
N LEU A 44 -5.63 10.21 -3.20
CA LEU A 44 -4.88 11.07 -2.29
C LEU A 44 -4.80 10.50 -0.87
N LEU A 45 -5.92 9.96 -0.35
CA LEU A 45 -5.96 9.32 0.96
C LEU A 45 -5.05 8.08 1.01
N PHE A 46 -5.06 7.25 -0.05
CA PHE A 46 -4.18 6.09 -0.16
C PHE A 46 -2.70 6.48 -0.04
N PHE A 47 -2.24 7.45 -0.84
CA PHE A 47 -0.83 7.87 -0.82
C PHE A 47 -0.44 8.55 0.51
N ARG A 48 -1.34 9.30 1.15
CA ARG A 48 -1.10 9.86 2.49
C ARG A 48 -0.92 8.77 3.54
N ASN A 49 -1.78 7.75 3.53
CA ASN A 49 -1.68 6.64 4.47
C ASN A 49 -0.40 5.81 4.22
N LEU A 50 -0.02 5.62 2.96
CA LEU A 50 1.23 4.96 2.59
C LEU A 50 2.46 5.72 3.12
N ASP A 51 2.52 7.04 2.91
CA ASP A 51 3.60 7.90 3.42
C ASP A 51 3.71 7.83 4.95
N THR A 52 2.56 7.85 5.63
CA THR A 52 2.49 7.66 7.09
C THR A 52 3.06 6.31 7.51
N ALA A 53 2.69 5.22 6.83
CA ALA A 53 3.16 3.87 7.16
C ALA A 53 4.67 3.70 6.92
N VAL A 54 5.21 4.28 5.84
CA VAL A 54 6.66 4.31 5.55
C VAL A 54 7.40 5.08 6.63
N SER A 55 6.89 6.26 7.01
CA SER A 55 7.46 7.08 8.07
C SER A 55 7.50 6.35 9.41
N GLN A 56 6.41 5.68 9.79
CA GLN A 56 6.35 4.91 11.04
C GLN A 56 7.33 3.72 11.04
N SER A 57 7.44 3.02 9.92
CA SER A 57 8.34 1.86 9.79
C SER A 57 9.82 2.26 9.83
N THR A 58 10.16 3.41 9.25
CA THR A 58 11.54 3.94 9.25
C THR A 58 11.94 4.55 10.59
N ILE A 59 11.03 5.24 11.29
CA ILE A 59 11.26 5.79 12.64
C ILE A 59 11.41 4.67 13.67
N CYS A 60 10.57 3.63 13.63
CA CYS A 60 10.70 2.47 14.52
C CYS A 60 12.04 1.75 14.33
N ASN A 61 12.57 1.71 13.10
CA ASN A 61 13.88 1.12 12.81
C ASN A 61 15.05 2.00 13.30
N LEU A 62 14.90 3.33 13.37
CA LEU A 62 15.92 4.23 13.92
C LEU A 62 16.04 4.13 15.44
N ASN A 63 14.94 3.92 16.16
CA ASN A 63 14.95 3.76 17.63
C ASN A 63 15.44 2.38 18.13
N ARG A 64 15.77 1.47 17.21
CA ARG A 64 16.30 0.12 17.53
C ARG A 64 17.82 0.01 17.30
N ARG A 65 18.48 1.02 16.73
CA ARG A 65 19.91 1.03 16.45
C ARG A 65 20.75 1.57 17.60
#